data_AF-A0A968BWH4-F1
#
_entry.id   AF-A0A968BWH4-F1
#
_cell.length_a   1.000
_cell.length_b   1.000
_cell.length_c   1.000
_cell.angle_alpha   90.00
_cell.angle_beta   90.00
_cell.angle_gamma   90.00
#
_symmetry.space_group_name_H-M   'P 1'
#
loop_
_entity.id
_entity.type
_entity.pdbx_description
1 polymer ?
#
loop_
_entity_poly.entity_id
_entity_poly.type
_entity_poly.pdbx_seq_one_letter_code
_entity_poly.pdbx_strand_id
1 'polypeptide(L)'
;MPDEVLAYIARKIPSNIRELEGALNRVVAHTNLVHAPLTLEAAERALDSILSHMADLSPEWIVKEVADHYSLSEDQLTGRSRARAVSVPRQLAMFIIREETDASLPQIGQILGGRDHTTILHGCEKIGSQIETDERLRRDWLTIKQRLSERNGSH
;
A
#
# COMPACT_ATOMS: atom_id res chain seq x y z
N MET A 1 8.65 -9.97 -27.91
CA MET A 1 7.66 -10.51 -26.95
C MET A 1 6.54 -11.14 -27.75
N PRO A 2 5.99 -12.29 -27.33
CA PRO A 2 4.86 -12.93 -28.01
C PRO A 2 3.56 -12.12 -27.92
N ASP A 3 2.77 -12.11 -29.00
CA ASP A 3 1.50 -11.36 -29.09
C ASP A 3 0.44 -11.84 -28.07
N GLU A 4 0.45 -13.13 -27.75
CA GLU A 4 -0.42 -13.74 -26.74
C GLU A 4 -0.15 -13.21 -25.32
N VAL A 5 1.12 -12.94 -24.98
CA VAL A 5 1.52 -12.33 -23.70
C VAL A 5 1.04 -10.89 -23.61
N LEU A 6 1.20 -10.12 -24.70
CA LEU A 6 0.69 -8.75 -24.81
C LEU A 6 -0.83 -8.69 -24.61
N ALA A 7 -1.57 -9.54 -25.32
CA ALA A 7 -3.02 -9.60 -25.24
C ALA A 7 -3.53 -10.07 -23.86
N TYR A 8 -2.75 -10.91 -23.16
CA TYR A 8 -3.07 -11.33 -21.79
C TYR A 8 -2.90 -10.16 -20.80
N ILE A 9 -1.75 -9.49 -20.81
CA ILE A 9 -1.47 -8.36 -19.91
C ILE A 9 -2.48 -7.22 -20.14
N ALA A 10 -2.77 -6.89 -21.41
CA ALA A 10 -3.74 -5.84 -21.76
C ALA A 10 -5.18 -6.15 -21.29
N ARG A 11 -5.55 -7.42 -21.13
CA ARG A 11 -6.87 -7.82 -20.57
C ARG A 11 -6.91 -7.76 -19.05
N LYS A 12 -5.78 -8.03 -18.38
CA LYS A 12 -5.67 -8.05 -16.92
C LYS A 12 -5.41 -6.67 -16.30
N ILE A 13 -4.81 -5.75 -17.05
CA ILE A 13 -4.56 -4.37 -16.64
C ILE A 13 -5.49 -3.46 -17.46
N PRO A 14 -6.70 -3.11 -16.96
CA PRO A 14 -7.66 -2.30 -17.71
C PRO A 14 -7.33 -0.79 -17.74
N SER A 15 -6.29 -0.37 -17.03
CA SER A 15 -5.94 1.04 -16.80
C SER A 15 -4.87 1.54 -17.78
N ASN A 16 -4.74 2.87 -17.85
CA ASN A 16 -4.01 3.67 -18.85
C ASN A 16 -2.65 3.11 -19.33
N ILE A 17 -2.18 3.59 -20.49
CA ILE A 17 -0.98 3.10 -21.18
C ILE A 17 0.28 3.00 -20.31
N ARG A 18 0.43 3.86 -19.29
CA ARG A 18 1.59 3.88 -18.40
C ARG A 18 1.61 2.67 -17.45
N GLU A 19 0.45 2.25 -16.95
CA GLU A 19 0.34 1.07 -16.10
C GLU A 19 0.56 -0.21 -16.91
N LEU A 20 0.08 -0.24 -18.15
CA LEU A 20 0.32 -1.33 -19.09
C LEU A 20 1.82 -1.50 -19.39
N GLU A 21 2.52 -0.39 -19.71
CA GLU A 21 3.98 -0.39 -19.93
C GLU A 21 4.75 -0.83 -18.67
N GLY A 22 4.31 -0.41 -17.49
CA GLY A 22 4.89 -0.81 -16.21
C GLY A 22 4.75 -2.30 -15.94
N ALA A 23 3.55 -2.86 -16.13
CA ALA A 23 3.30 -4.30 -15.98
C ALA A 23 4.15 -5.12 -16.95
N LEU A 24 4.25 -4.66 -18.20
CA LEU A 24 5.09 -5.28 -19.21
C LEU A 24 6.57 -5.33 -18.80
N ASN A 25 7.14 -4.20 -18.39
CA ASN A 25 8.55 -4.13 -17.99
C ASN A 25 8.85 -5.05 -16.80
N ARG A 26 7.92 -5.17 -15.85
CA ARG A 26 8.07 -6.06 -14.69
C ARG A 26 8.01 -7.54 -15.08
N VAL A 27 7.13 -7.93 -15.99
CA VAL A 27 7.08 -9.32 -16.51
C VAL A 27 8.40 -9.69 -17.18
N VAL A 28 8.92 -8.81 -18.04
CA VAL A 28 10.21 -9.04 -18.73
C VAL A 28 11.37 -9.12 -17.72
N ALA A 29 11.41 -8.23 -16.74
CA ALA A 29 12.42 -8.25 -15.69
C ALA A 29 12.36 -9.55 -14.87
N HIS A 30 11.15 -9.99 -14.50
CA HIS A 30 10.95 -11.23 -13.74
C HIS A 30 11.44 -12.45 -14.51
N THR A 31 11.06 -12.61 -15.79
CA THR A 31 11.50 -13.75 -16.61
C THR A 31 13.03 -13.77 -16.81
N ASN A 32 13.65 -12.59 -16.90
CA ASN A 32 15.11 -12.48 -16.99
C ASN A 32 15.79 -12.90 -15.68
N LEU A 33 15.23 -12.50 -14.53
CA LEU A 33 15.75 -12.86 -13.20
C LEU A 33 15.69 -14.37 -12.94
N VAL A 34 14.61 -15.04 -13.36
CA VAL A 34 14.46 -16.49 -13.17
C VAL A 34 15.04 -17.32 -14.32
N HIS A 35 15.69 -16.68 -15.30
CA HIS A 35 16.21 -17.30 -16.51
C HIS A 35 15.20 -18.18 -17.26
N ALA A 36 13.93 -17.78 -17.24
CA ALA A 36 12.85 -18.48 -17.92
C ALA A 36 12.56 -17.84 -19.29
N PRO A 37 12.21 -18.64 -20.32
CA PRO A 37 11.74 -18.09 -21.58
C PRO A 37 10.42 -17.33 -21.37
N LEU A 38 10.25 -16.22 -22.09
CA LEU A 38 9.03 -15.40 -22.07
C LEU A 38 7.89 -16.10 -22.81
N THR A 39 7.29 -17.11 -22.18
CA THR A 39 6.09 -17.83 -22.63
C THR A 39 4.84 -17.26 -21.96
N LEU A 40 3.64 -17.58 -22.47
CA LEU A 40 2.38 -17.20 -21.83
C LEU A 40 2.31 -17.67 -20.37
N GLU A 41 2.66 -18.93 -20.09
CA GLU A 41 2.66 -19.50 -18.74
C GLU A 41 3.68 -18.82 -17.79
N ALA A 42 4.85 -18.44 -18.30
CA ALA A 42 5.83 -17.68 -17.53
C ALA A 42 5.35 -16.25 -17.26
N ALA A 43 4.70 -15.63 -18.24
CA ALA A 43 4.11 -14.31 -18.10
C ALA A 43 2.89 -14.32 -17.16
N GLU A 44 2.08 -15.36 -17.17
CA GLU A 44 0.97 -15.57 -16.23
C GLU A 44 1.49 -15.68 -14.81
N ARG A 45 2.49 -16.54 -14.55
CA ARG A 45 3.09 -16.66 -13.21
C ARG A 45 3.80 -15.39 -12.77
N ALA A 46 4.52 -14.74 -13.67
CA ALA A 46 5.17 -13.47 -13.37
C ALA A 46 4.11 -12.41 -13.05
N LEU A 47 3.06 -12.31 -13.87
CA LEU A 47 1.99 -11.33 -13.67
C LEU A 47 1.17 -11.66 -12.43
N ASP A 48 0.89 -12.92 -12.11
CA ASP A 48 0.20 -13.32 -10.88
C ASP A 48 1.08 -13.09 -9.66
N SER A 49 2.38 -13.31 -9.74
CA SER A 49 3.32 -12.94 -8.67
C SER A 49 3.35 -11.42 -8.49
N ILE A 50 3.45 -10.65 -9.58
CA ILE A 50 3.46 -9.19 -9.57
C ILE A 50 2.10 -8.65 -9.09
N LEU A 51 0.99 -9.22 -9.53
CA LEU A 51 -0.37 -8.85 -9.14
C LEU A 51 -0.70 -9.30 -7.74
N SER A 52 -0.16 -10.42 -7.26
CA SER A 52 -0.24 -10.83 -5.85
C SER A 52 0.55 -9.84 -4.99
N HIS A 53 1.73 -9.41 -5.44
CA HIS A 53 2.49 -8.34 -4.81
C HIS A 53 1.82 -6.96 -4.93
N MET A 54 0.92 -6.75 -5.91
CA MET A 54 0.12 -5.53 -6.07
C MET A 54 -1.30 -5.65 -5.47
N ALA A 55 -1.72 -6.84 -5.06
CA ALA A 55 -2.93 -7.08 -4.28
C ALA A 55 -2.69 -6.83 -2.79
N ASP A 56 -1.45 -6.49 -2.43
CA ASP A 56 -0.96 -6.34 -1.07
C ASP A 56 -1.32 -4.98 -0.45
N LEU A 57 -1.87 -5.07 0.77
CA LEU A 57 -2.16 -3.97 1.69
C LEU A 57 -3.06 -2.87 1.14
N SER A 58 -4.38 -3.09 1.22
CA SER A 58 -5.33 -2.01 0.96
C SER A 58 -5.20 -0.90 2.02
N PRO A 59 -5.28 0.40 1.63
CA PRO A 59 -5.31 1.50 2.59
C PRO A 59 -6.38 1.34 3.67
N GLU A 60 -7.55 0.79 3.31
CA GLU A 60 -8.66 0.53 4.23
C GLU A 60 -8.26 -0.48 5.31
N TRP A 61 -7.52 -1.53 4.94
CA TRP A 61 -7.04 -2.49 5.91
C TRP A 61 -5.98 -1.89 6.83
N ILE A 62 -5.08 -1.03 6.31
CA ILE A 62 -4.15 -0.30 7.15
C ILE A 62 -4.88 0.58 8.18
N VAL A 63 -5.93 1.30 7.76
CA VAL A 63 -6.77 2.11 8.67
C VAL A 63 -7.37 1.23 9.76
N LYS A 64 -7.90 0.06 9.39
CA LYS A 64 -8.48 -0.90 10.33
C LYS A 64 -7.46 -1.42 11.34
N GLU A 65 -6.28 -1.88 10.91
CA GLU A 65 -5.24 -2.39 11.83
C GLU A 65 -4.74 -1.30 12.78
N VAL A 66 -4.62 -0.06 12.31
CA VAL A 66 -4.29 1.08 13.17
C VAL A 66 -5.41 1.35 14.17
N ALA A 67 -6.68 1.31 13.74
CA ALA A 67 -7.83 1.49 14.63
C ALA A 67 -7.84 0.42 15.73
N ASP A 68 -7.71 -0.86 15.34
CA ASP A 68 -7.68 -2.00 16.24
C ASP A 68 -6.53 -1.91 17.25
N HIS A 69 -5.31 -1.55 16.79
CA HIS A 69 -4.14 -1.39 17.68
C HIS A 69 -4.34 -0.34 18.77
N TYR A 70 -5.03 0.75 18.45
CA TYR A 70 -5.31 1.84 19.40
C TYR A 70 -6.67 1.73 20.09
N SER A 71 -7.42 0.63 19.86
CA SER A 71 -8.79 0.44 20.38
C SER A 71 -9.73 1.60 20.01
N LEU A 72 -9.61 2.06 18.76
CA LEU A 72 -10.47 3.07 18.14
C LEU A 72 -11.36 2.40 17.09
N SER A 73 -12.46 3.07 16.76
CA SER A 73 -13.22 2.76 15.55
C SER A 73 -12.60 3.44 14.33
N GLU A 74 -12.79 2.85 13.15
CA GLU A 74 -12.40 3.46 11.87
C GLU A 74 -13.04 4.85 11.71
N ASP A 75 -14.30 5.04 12.14
CA ASP A 75 -15.01 6.32 12.16
C ASP A 75 -14.30 7.40 13.00
N GLN A 76 -13.61 7.02 14.07
CA GLN A 76 -12.81 7.99 14.84
C GLN A 76 -11.57 8.42 14.05
N LEU A 77 -10.96 7.52 13.28
CA LEU A 77 -9.83 7.83 12.41
C LEU A 77 -10.26 8.64 11.18
N THR A 78 -11.44 8.43 10.62
CA THR A 78 -11.95 9.24 9.51
C THR A 78 -12.61 10.55 9.99
N GLY A 79 -13.14 10.58 11.22
CA GLY A 79 -13.81 11.72 11.82
C GLY A 79 -12.91 12.92 12.14
N ARG A 80 -13.50 14.05 12.55
CA ARG A 80 -12.80 15.35 12.70
C ARG A 80 -12.10 15.58 14.05
N SER A 81 -12.12 14.59 14.96
CA SER A 81 -11.53 14.76 16.30
C SER A 81 -10.03 15.08 16.24
N ARG A 82 -9.64 16.13 16.97
CA ARG A 82 -8.25 16.60 17.10
C ARG A 82 -7.55 16.08 18.36
N ALA A 83 -8.28 15.37 19.23
CA ALA A 83 -7.72 14.81 20.46
C ALA A 83 -6.47 13.97 20.13
N ARG A 84 -5.39 14.13 20.91
CA ARG A 84 -4.10 13.47 20.64
C ARG A 84 -4.23 11.96 20.52
N ALA A 85 -5.10 11.36 21.35
CA ALA A 85 -5.41 9.94 21.33
C ALA A 85 -6.01 9.44 20.00
N VAL A 86 -6.51 10.34 19.14
CA VAL A 86 -7.05 10.00 17.81
C VAL A 86 -6.16 10.56 16.70
N SER A 87 -5.62 11.77 16.87
CA SER A 87 -4.81 12.41 15.83
C SER A 87 -3.46 11.74 15.62
N VAL A 88 -2.82 11.19 16.66
CA VAL A 88 -1.56 10.45 16.50
C VAL A 88 -1.78 9.12 15.75
N PRO A 89 -2.72 8.24 16.14
CA PRO A 89 -3.03 7.03 15.37
C PRO A 89 -3.39 7.34 13.91
N ARG A 90 -4.19 8.37 13.68
CA ARG A 90 -4.56 8.77 12.31
C ARG A 90 -3.36 9.22 11.48
N GLN A 91 -2.45 10.00 12.07
CA GLN A 91 -1.21 10.40 11.39
C GLN A 91 -0.32 9.19 11.11
N LEU A 92 -0.29 8.21 12.02
CA LEU A 92 0.41 6.95 11.79
C LEU A 92 -0.21 6.16 10.62
N ALA A 93 -1.54 6.12 10.51
CA ALA A 93 -2.21 5.54 9.34
C ALA A 93 -1.81 6.25 8.04
N MET A 94 -1.79 7.60 8.02
CA MET A 94 -1.31 8.37 6.85
C MET A 94 0.11 7.96 6.45
N PHE A 95 1.00 7.83 7.44
CA PHE A 95 2.39 7.47 7.23
C PHE A 95 2.50 6.05 6.66
N ILE A 96 1.87 5.05 7.28
CA ILE A 96 1.94 3.66 6.82
C ILE A 96 1.35 3.51 5.42
N ILE A 97 0.19 4.12 5.13
CA ILE A 97 -0.41 4.05 3.79
C ILE A 97 0.54 4.65 2.75
N ARG A 98 1.21 5.76 3.06
CA ARG A 98 2.16 6.40 2.15
C ARG A 98 3.40 5.55 1.89
N GLU A 99 3.89 4.82 2.89
CA GLU A 99 5.13 4.05 2.79
C GLU A 99 4.91 2.63 2.22
N GLU A 100 3.74 2.04 2.46
CA GLU A 100 3.46 0.64 2.13
C GLU A 100 2.50 0.46 0.94
N THR A 101 1.97 1.54 0.36
CA THR A 101 1.03 1.49 -0.78
C THR A 101 1.36 2.54 -1.84
N ASP A 102 0.81 2.37 -3.05
CA ASP A 102 0.92 3.35 -4.14
C ASP A 102 -0.12 4.51 -4.04
N ALA A 103 -0.80 4.67 -2.90
CA ALA A 103 -1.82 5.69 -2.73
C ALA A 103 -1.22 7.12 -2.75
N SER A 104 -1.72 7.96 -3.65
CA SER A 104 -1.36 9.38 -3.69
C SER A 104 -1.89 10.15 -2.49
N LEU A 105 -1.27 11.29 -2.13
CA LEU A 105 -1.71 12.14 -1.01
C LEU A 105 -3.21 12.51 -1.07
N PRO A 106 -3.80 12.85 -2.24
CA PRO A 106 -5.24 13.07 -2.35
C PRO A 106 -6.07 11.82 -2.04
N GLN A 107 -5.65 10.63 -2.50
CA GLN A 107 -6.34 9.37 -2.22
C GLN A 107 -6.31 9.02 -0.73
N ILE A 108 -5.15 9.16 -0.07
CA ILE A 108 -5.02 9.01 1.38
C ILE A 108 -5.95 9.97 2.11
N GLY A 109 -6.04 11.22 1.62
CA GLY A 109 -6.97 12.23 2.12
C GLY A 109 -8.43 11.80 2.07
N GLN A 110 -8.88 11.21 0.95
CA GLN A 110 -10.25 10.71 0.80
C GLN A 110 -10.55 9.56 1.76
N ILE A 111 -9.65 8.57 1.84
CA ILE A 111 -9.77 7.39 2.72
C ILE A 111 -9.88 7.81 4.17
N LEU A 112 -9.08 8.79 4.58
CA LEU A 112 -9.14 9.38 5.91
C LEU A 112 -10.08 10.58 5.93
N GLY A 113 -11.33 10.43 5.49
CA GLY A 113 -12.42 11.39 5.76
C GLY A 113 -12.30 12.76 5.06
N GLY A 114 -11.77 12.81 3.84
CA GLY A 114 -11.74 14.01 3.00
C GLY A 114 -10.74 15.09 3.46
N ARG A 115 -9.55 14.67 3.90
CA ARG A 115 -8.48 15.58 4.36
C ARG A 115 -7.68 16.16 3.19
N ASP A 116 -7.24 17.40 3.33
CA ASP A 116 -6.41 18.05 2.33
C ASP A 116 -5.03 17.37 2.22
N HIS A 117 -4.49 17.29 1.01
CA HIS A 117 -3.19 16.66 0.72
C HIS A 117 -2.03 17.25 1.55
N THR A 118 -2.06 18.55 1.87
CA THR A 118 -1.06 19.18 2.76
C THR A 118 -1.16 18.66 4.19
N THR A 119 -2.38 18.34 4.67
CA THR A 119 -2.59 17.71 5.99
C THR A 119 -1.98 16.31 6.03
N ILE A 120 -2.09 15.56 4.92
CA ILE A 120 -1.49 14.24 4.79
C ILE A 120 0.04 14.37 4.82
N LEU A 121 0.61 15.25 3.99
CA LEU A 121 2.04 15.49 3.93
C LEU A 121 2.63 15.83 5.32
N HIS A 122 2.05 16.82 6.01
CA HIS A 122 2.48 17.21 7.34
C HIS A 122 2.32 16.10 8.38
N GLY A 123 1.26 15.27 8.26
CA GLY A 123 1.05 14.10 9.10
C GLY A 123 2.17 13.08 8.95
N CYS A 124 2.53 12.74 7.71
CA CYS A 124 3.62 11.82 7.40
C CYS A 124 4.98 12.35 7.89
N GLU A 125 5.33 13.61 7.61
CA GLU A 125 6.61 14.22 8.03
C GLU A 125 6.76 14.22 9.55
N LYS A 126 5.67 14.55 10.26
CA LYS A 126 5.64 14.55 11.71
C LYS A 126 5.83 13.14 12.28
N ILE A 127 5.17 12.13 11.73
CA ILE A 127 5.32 10.76 12.21
C ILE A 127 6.70 10.21 11.88
N GLY A 128 7.23 10.47 10.69
CA GLY A 128 8.58 10.06 10.30
C GLY A 128 9.63 10.56 11.29
N SER A 129 9.60 11.86 11.64
CA SER A 129 10.50 12.43 12.65
C SER A 129 10.23 11.91 14.07
N GLN A 130 8.97 11.67 14.44
CA GLN A 130 8.63 11.16 15.79
C GLN A 130 9.05 9.70 15.98
N ILE A 131 8.97 8.85 14.96
CA ILE A 131 9.40 7.44 15.04
C ILE A 131 10.92 7.33 15.31
N GLU A 132 11.71 8.34 14.99
CA GLU A 132 13.15 8.38 15.30
C GLU A 132 13.44 8.61 16.78
N THR A 133 12.51 9.23 17.52
CA THR A 133 12.76 9.73 18.89
C THR A 133 11.79 9.18 19.94
N ASP A 134 10.55 8.85 19.56
CA ASP A 134 9.52 8.26 20.41
C ASP A 134 9.51 6.73 20.24
N GLU A 135 10.17 6.07 21.19
CA GLU A 135 10.30 4.62 21.22
C GLU A 135 8.93 3.90 21.34
N ARG A 136 7.93 4.51 21.96
CA ARG A 136 6.58 3.92 22.02
C ARG A 136 5.94 3.93 20.64
N LEU A 137 5.99 5.08 19.95
CA LEU A 137 5.43 5.20 18.61
C LEU A 137 6.14 4.27 17.62
N ARG A 138 7.47 4.14 17.72
CA ARG A 138 8.24 3.18 16.92
C ARG A 138 7.77 1.74 17.13
N ARG A 139 7.58 1.32 18.38
CA ARG A 139 7.07 -0.02 18.68
C ARG A 139 5.67 -0.25 18.13
N ASP A 140 4.78 0.75 18.25
CA ASP A 140 3.43 0.67 17.69
C ASP A 140 3.49 0.48 16.17
N TRP A 141 4.30 1.29 15.47
CA TRP A 141 4.52 1.18 14.02
C TRP A 141 5.04 -0.21 13.60
N LEU A 142 6.10 -0.71 14.25
CA LEU A 142 6.67 -2.02 13.94
C LEU A 142 5.67 -3.16 14.17
N THR A 143 4.90 -3.08 15.26
CA THR A 143 3.86 -4.08 15.57
C THR A 143 2.78 -4.11 14.50
N ILE A 144 2.30 -2.95 14.05
CA ILE A 144 1.30 -2.84 12.99
C ILE A 144 1.86 -3.38 11.67
N LYS A 145 3.09 -2.98 11.29
CA LYS A 145 3.77 -3.50 10.10
C LYS A 145 3.90 -5.03 10.10
N GLN A 146 4.25 -5.61 11.24
CA GLN A 146 4.36 -7.05 11.37
C GLN A 146 3.02 -7.76 11.10
N ARG A 147 1.92 -7.29 11.71
CA ARG A 147 0.58 -7.87 11.50
C ARG A 147 0.10 -7.76 10.04
N LEU A 148 0.38 -6.61 9.43
CA LEU A 148 0.11 -6.36 8.02
C LEU A 148 0.85 -7.38 7.12
N SER A 149 2.11 -7.72 7.45
CA SER A 149 2.88 -8.71 6.68
C SER A 149 2.45 -10.17 6.91
N GLU A 150 2.07 -10.54 8.13
CA GLU A 150 1.71 -11.93 8.49
C GLU A 150 0.40 -12.38 7.83
N ARG A 151 -0.54 -11.45 7.62
CA ARG A 151 -1.80 -11.72 6.94
C ARG A 151 -1.69 -11.79 5.42
N ASN A 152 -0.66 -11.17 4.81
CA ASN A 152 -0.37 -11.31 3.38
C ASN A 152 0.17 -12.70 3.01
N GLY A 153 0.86 -13.37 3.94
CA GLY A 153 1.45 -14.69 3.70
C GLY A 153 0.51 -15.89 3.86
N SER A 154 -0.79 -15.67 4.08
CA SER A 154 -1.77 -16.73 4.41
C SER A 154 -2.71 -17.13 3.26
N HIS A 155 -2.38 -16.80 2.00
CA HIS A 155 -3.15 -17.18 0.82
C HIS A 155 -2.31 -17.89 -0.24
#